data_AF-K2S139-F1
#
_entry.id   AF-K2S139-F1
#
_cell.length_a   1.000
_cell.length_b   1.000
_cell.length_c   1.000
_cell.angle_alpha   90.00
_cell.angle_beta   90.00
_cell.angle_gamma   90.00
#
_symmetry.space_group_name_H-M   'P 1'
#
loop_
_entity.id
_entity.type
_entity.pdbx_description
1 polymer ?
#
loop_
_entity_poly.entity_id
_entity_poly.type
_entity_poly.pdbx_seq_one_letter_code
_entity_poly.pdbx_strand_id
1 'polypeptide(L)'
;MAHIHDIAGEVEKRTYVNGVKVGEEVKFPETVAFSGFNKPSRFEGDIYALEYDGEIPKDIDGTFYRIQPDHQFPPLFEDDIHFNGDGAVTAIQIHDGHAHFKHRFVRTDRFAHERAARKSLFGRYRNKFTDNESVKGVIRTASNTNITFWRGVLLASKEDGPPFAMDPVTLETIGRYDFDGQVQSPTFTAHPKFDPDTGEMICFAYEAGGDGNDGSCDIVVYTIDKDGKKTEECWYKAPFCGMIHDCGISKNYVVLPMTPLKCSLDRLRSGGNHWAWDPDEDQWYGIVPRRGGKPGDIVWLRADNGRLSDPA
;
A
#
# COMPACT_ATOMS: atom_id res chain seq x y z
N MET A 1 19.96 -25.05 34.68
CA MET A 1 18.79 -25.91 34.43
C MET A 1 17.57 -25.00 34.45
N ALA A 2 17.05 -24.60 33.29
CA ALA A 2 15.84 -23.79 33.24
C ALA A 2 14.67 -24.66 33.71
N HIS A 3 13.90 -24.15 34.67
CA HIS A 3 12.90 -24.91 35.39
C HIS A 3 11.70 -25.19 34.48
N ILE A 4 11.34 -26.47 34.37
CA ILE A 4 10.18 -27.00 33.63
C ILE A 4 8.84 -26.35 34.03
N HIS A 5 8.81 -25.59 35.12
CA HIS A 5 7.63 -24.93 35.66
C HIS A 5 7.26 -23.63 34.95
N ASP A 6 8.20 -22.97 34.24
CA ASP A 6 7.90 -21.78 33.43
C ASP A 6 7.16 -22.13 32.12
N ILE A 7 7.16 -23.40 31.72
CA ILE A 7 6.44 -23.92 30.54
C ILE A 7 4.95 -24.12 30.85
N ALA A 8 4.57 -24.27 32.12
CA ALA A 8 3.23 -24.74 32.51
C ALA A 8 2.09 -23.79 32.09
N GLY A 9 2.32 -22.48 32.09
CA GLY A 9 1.31 -21.49 31.66
C GLY A 9 0.93 -21.58 30.18
N GLU A 10 1.84 -22.06 29.31
CA GLU A 10 1.55 -22.26 27.88
C GLU A 10 0.90 -23.63 27.58
N VAL A 11 1.02 -24.60 28.50
CA VAL A 11 0.55 -25.98 28.34
C VAL A 11 -0.90 -26.17 28.83
N GLU A 12 -1.51 -25.19 29.51
CA GLU A 12 -2.90 -25.29 29.97
C GLU A 12 -3.94 -25.39 28.84
N LYS A 13 -3.60 -24.96 27.61
CA LYS A 13 -4.43 -25.25 26.44
C LYS A 13 -4.26 -26.70 26.06
N ARG A 14 -5.19 -27.56 26.48
CA ARG A 14 -5.28 -28.97 26.04
C ARG A 14 -5.27 -29.00 24.52
N THR A 15 -4.12 -29.33 23.92
CA THR A 15 -3.94 -29.40 22.47
C THR A 15 -4.46 -30.70 21.87
N TYR A 16 -4.95 -31.63 22.71
CA TYR A 16 -5.51 -32.91 22.30
C TYR A 16 -6.74 -33.27 23.14
N VAL A 17 -7.79 -33.78 22.50
CA VAL A 17 -9.01 -34.34 23.10
C VAL A 17 -9.26 -35.67 22.39
N ASN A 18 -9.35 -36.76 23.16
CA ASN A 18 -9.50 -38.13 22.66
C ASN A 18 -8.43 -38.56 21.63
N GLY A 19 -7.17 -38.14 21.84
CA GLY A 19 -6.06 -38.48 20.92
C GLY A 19 -6.06 -37.68 19.61
N VAL A 20 -7.02 -36.77 19.42
CA VAL A 20 -7.08 -35.85 18.27
C VAL A 20 -6.54 -34.50 18.70
N LYS A 21 -5.64 -33.92 17.91
CA LYS A 21 -5.12 -32.56 18.15
C LYS A 21 -6.29 -31.57 18.02
N VAL A 22 -6.58 -30.83 19.08
CA VAL A 22 -7.57 -29.74 19.12
C VAL A 22 -6.89 -28.45 19.53
N GLY A 23 -7.13 -27.41 18.76
CA GLY A 23 -6.53 -26.09 18.94
C GLY A 23 -6.74 -25.32 17.65
N GLU A 24 -6.84 -24.00 17.74
CA GLU A 24 -6.91 -23.15 16.55
C GLU A 24 -5.58 -23.27 15.81
N GLU A 25 -5.57 -23.97 14.67
CA GLU A 25 -4.41 -23.99 13.79
C GLU A 25 -4.40 -22.71 12.96
N VAL A 26 -3.29 -21.99 12.98
CA VAL A 26 -3.07 -20.85 12.09
C VAL A 26 -2.76 -21.40 10.70
N LYS A 27 -3.79 -21.60 9.90
CA LYS A 27 -3.71 -22.12 8.54
C LYS A 27 -4.18 -21.07 7.55
N PHE A 28 -3.33 -20.81 6.55
CA PHE A 28 -3.75 -20.03 5.41
C PHE A 28 -4.70 -20.85 4.52
N PRO A 29 -5.60 -20.20 3.77
CA PRO A 29 -6.43 -20.86 2.78
C PRO A 29 -5.57 -21.54 1.71
N GLU A 30 -6.07 -22.61 1.11
CA GLU A 30 -5.42 -23.29 -0.03
C GLU A 30 -5.92 -22.72 -1.38
N THR A 31 -6.20 -21.42 -1.43
CA THR A 31 -6.65 -20.73 -2.65
C THR A 31 -5.46 -20.28 -3.49
N VAL A 32 -5.70 -19.85 -4.74
CA VAL A 32 -4.65 -19.34 -5.64
C VAL A 32 -3.88 -18.16 -5.02
N ALA A 33 -4.52 -17.35 -4.19
CA ALA A 33 -3.91 -16.19 -3.53
C ALA A 33 -2.91 -16.58 -2.41
N PHE A 34 -2.93 -17.83 -1.93
CA PHE A 34 -2.15 -18.28 -0.76
C PHE A 34 -1.39 -19.60 -1.00
N SER A 35 -1.37 -20.09 -2.24
CA SER A 35 -0.72 -21.35 -2.63
C SER A 35 0.33 -21.13 -3.72
N GLY A 36 1.20 -22.13 -3.91
CA GLY A 36 2.25 -22.09 -4.92
C GLY A 36 3.19 -20.89 -4.75
N PHE A 37 3.35 -20.09 -5.82
CA PHE A 37 4.16 -18.88 -5.81
C PHE A 37 3.66 -17.81 -4.82
N ASN A 38 2.36 -17.79 -4.52
CA ASN A 38 1.73 -16.81 -3.62
C ASN A 38 1.69 -17.29 -2.17
N LYS A 39 2.37 -18.39 -1.84
CA LYS A 39 2.43 -18.87 -0.46
C LYS A 39 3.03 -17.78 0.44
N PRO A 40 2.42 -17.44 1.59
CA PRO A 40 2.95 -16.42 2.49
C PRO A 40 4.38 -16.74 2.91
N SER A 41 5.27 -15.75 2.82
CA SER A 41 6.66 -15.89 3.23
C SER A 41 6.78 -15.54 4.71
N ARG A 42 6.36 -14.32 5.07
CA ARG A 42 6.36 -13.75 6.42
C ARG A 42 7.72 -13.74 7.10
N PHE A 43 8.78 -13.82 6.31
CA PHE A 43 10.15 -13.80 6.76
C PHE A 43 10.60 -12.36 7.01
N GLU A 44 11.45 -12.14 8.01
CA GLU A 44 12.23 -10.91 8.16
C GLU A 44 13.66 -11.31 8.49
N GLY A 45 14.65 -10.69 7.85
CA GLY A 45 16.05 -11.04 8.07
C GLY A 45 17.02 -10.34 7.15
N ASP A 46 18.28 -10.76 7.25
CA ASP A 46 19.44 -10.15 6.61
C ASP A 46 20.34 -11.24 6.04
N ILE A 47 20.95 -10.97 4.89
CA ILE A 47 22.00 -11.82 4.32
C ILE A 47 23.12 -10.91 3.86
N TYR A 48 24.34 -11.17 4.33
CA TYR A 48 25.52 -10.41 3.94
C TYR A 48 26.29 -11.16 2.86
N ALA A 49 26.84 -10.43 1.88
CA ALA A 49 27.62 -10.97 0.77
C ALA A 49 26.85 -12.08 0.03
N LEU A 50 25.76 -11.68 -0.62
CA LEU A 50 24.96 -12.57 -1.46
C LEU A 50 25.85 -13.30 -2.47
N GLU A 51 25.55 -14.58 -2.68
CA GLU A 51 26.11 -15.34 -3.79
C GLU A 51 25.61 -14.74 -5.12
N TYR A 52 26.51 -14.64 -6.11
CA TYR A 52 26.20 -14.14 -7.44
C TYR A 52 27.08 -14.84 -8.49
N ASP A 53 26.58 -14.89 -9.72
CA ASP A 53 27.36 -15.28 -10.90
C ASP A 53 27.74 -14.02 -11.70
N GLY A 54 28.97 -13.99 -12.25
CA GLY A 54 29.48 -12.86 -13.04
C GLY A 54 30.26 -11.84 -12.20
N GLU A 55 30.05 -10.55 -12.45
CA GLU A 55 30.72 -9.44 -11.75
C GLU A 55 29.68 -8.36 -11.40
N ILE A 56 29.64 -7.94 -10.13
CA ILE A 56 28.85 -6.79 -9.69
C ILE A 56 29.68 -5.52 -9.98
N PRO A 57 29.18 -4.55 -10.77
CA PRO A 57 29.93 -3.34 -11.09
C PRO A 57 30.27 -2.54 -9.84
N LYS A 58 31.56 -2.19 -9.68
CA LYS A 58 32.06 -1.41 -8.54
C LYS A 58 31.55 0.04 -8.52
N ASP A 59 31.13 0.56 -9.66
CA ASP A 59 30.63 1.92 -9.80
C ASP A 59 29.18 2.09 -9.30
N ILE A 60 28.48 0.99 -8.96
CA ILE A 60 27.17 1.03 -8.32
C ILE A 60 27.37 1.13 -6.80
N ASP A 61 26.94 2.26 -6.23
CA ASP A 61 26.93 2.50 -4.79
C ASP A 61 25.54 3.01 -4.38
N GLY A 62 24.73 2.13 -3.82
CA GLY A 62 23.36 2.46 -3.44
C GLY A 62 22.52 1.25 -3.11
N THR A 63 21.22 1.47 -2.99
CA THR A 63 20.28 0.42 -2.58
C THR A 63 19.08 0.39 -3.49
N PHE A 64 18.77 -0.79 -4.02
CA PHE A 64 17.50 -1.05 -4.68
C PHE A 64 16.47 -1.48 -3.66
N TYR A 65 15.35 -0.76 -3.59
CA TYR A 65 14.22 -1.07 -2.73
C TYR A 65 13.06 -1.60 -3.56
N ARG A 66 12.38 -2.62 -3.05
CA ARG A 66 11.10 -3.10 -3.58
C ARG A 66 10.19 -3.53 -2.44
N ILE A 67 8.89 -3.57 -2.69
CA ILE A 67 7.90 -3.98 -1.70
C ILE A 67 7.03 -5.11 -2.25
N GLN A 68 6.58 -6.00 -1.38
CA GLN A 68 5.62 -7.06 -1.71
C GLN A 68 4.46 -7.07 -0.71
N PRO A 69 3.23 -7.38 -1.14
CA PRO A 69 2.20 -7.82 -0.22
C PRO A 69 2.56 -9.19 0.36
N ASP A 70 2.48 -9.33 1.68
CA ASP A 70 2.71 -10.59 2.40
C ASP A 70 1.83 -10.62 3.66
N HIS A 71 0.81 -11.45 3.68
CA HIS A 71 -0.14 -11.49 4.79
C HIS A 71 0.53 -11.98 6.08
N GLN A 72 0.47 -11.18 7.14
CA GLN A 72 1.00 -11.56 8.45
C GLN A 72 0.26 -12.77 9.05
N PHE A 73 -1.07 -12.80 8.88
CA PHE A 73 -1.98 -13.83 9.37
C PHE A 73 -2.94 -14.30 8.27
N PRO A 74 -3.56 -15.49 8.42
CA PRO A 74 -4.66 -15.90 7.56
C PRO A 74 -5.77 -14.85 7.54
N PRO A 75 -6.32 -14.50 6.36
CA PRO A 75 -7.34 -13.47 6.23
C PRO A 75 -8.65 -13.87 6.91
N LEU A 76 -9.50 -12.88 7.23
CA LEU A 76 -10.85 -13.12 7.74
C LEU A 76 -11.77 -13.84 6.73
N PHE A 77 -11.48 -13.71 5.44
CA PHE A 77 -12.22 -14.31 4.34
C PHE A 77 -11.25 -15.09 3.46
N GLU A 78 -11.57 -16.36 3.16
CA GLU A 78 -10.66 -17.26 2.44
C GLU A 78 -10.37 -16.82 0.99
N ASP A 79 -11.29 -16.02 0.41
CA ASP A 79 -11.20 -15.46 -0.93
C ASP A 79 -10.53 -14.08 -0.97
N ASP A 80 -9.73 -13.73 0.04
CA ASP A 80 -8.93 -12.51 0.02
C ASP A 80 -7.89 -12.50 -1.11
N ILE A 81 -7.44 -11.30 -1.49
CA ILE A 81 -6.62 -11.06 -2.68
C ILE A 81 -5.20 -10.66 -2.32
N HIS A 82 -4.27 -10.86 -3.26
CA HIS A 82 -2.86 -10.51 -3.09
C HIS A 82 -2.65 -9.03 -2.70
N PHE A 83 -3.42 -8.11 -3.28
CA PHE A 83 -3.29 -6.66 -3.01
C PHE A 83 -3.67 -6.24 -1.59
N ASN A 84 -4.21 -7.14 -0.76
CA ASN A 84 -4.62 -6.88 0.61
C ASN A 84 -3.61 -7.38 1.67
N GLY A 85 -2.49 -7.99 1.27
CA GLY A 85 -1.43 -8.43 2.20
C GLY A 85 -0.64 -7.28 2.82
N ASP A 86 0.03 -7.50 3.94
CA ASP A 86 0.81 -6.45 4.61
C ASP A 86 2.08 -6.10 3.81
N GLY A 87 2.51 -4.83 3.83
CA GLY A 87 3.70 -4.41 3.10
C GLY A 87 4.99 -4.98 3.68
N ALA A 88 5.77 -5.67 2.87
CA ALA A 88 7.09 -6.20 3.24
C ALA A 88 8.16 -5.69 2.28
N VAL A 89 9.09 -4.88 2.80
CA VAL A 89 10.13 -4.18 2.04
C VAL A 89 11.37 -5.04 1.97
N THR A 90 11.96 -5.13 0.78
CA THR A 90 13.29 -5.69 0.53
C THR A 90 14.23 -4.58 0.10
N ALA A 91 15.43 -4.58 0.65
CA ALA A 91 16.56 -3.77 0.24
C ALA A 91 17.67 -4.69 -0.28
N ILE A 92 18.17 -4.40 -1.48
CA ILE A 92 19.41 -4.95 -2.02
C ILE A 92 20.43 -3.81 -2.07
N GLN A 93 21.31 -3.77 -1.08
CA GLN A 93 22.38 -2.77 -1.03
C GLN A 93 23.56 -3.28 -1.86
N ILE A 94 24.06 -2.46 -2.77
CA ILE A 94 25.21 -2.74 -3.62
C ILE A 94 26.29 -1.71 -3.31
N HIS A 95 27.49 -2.19 -3.00
CA HIS A 95 28.64 -1.35 -2.70
C HIS A 95 29.93 -2.13 -2.97
N ASP A 96 30.90 -1.52 -3.66
CA ASP A 96 32.23 -2.08 -3.95
C ASP A 96 32.21 -3.52 -4.49
N GLY A 97 31.29 -3.81 -5.41
CA GLY A 97 31.17 -5.15 -6.02
C GLY A 97 30.56 -6.22 -5.10
N HIS A 98 29.93 -5.83 -4.00
CA HIS A 98 29.20 -6.71 -3.08
C HIS A 98 27.72 -6.34 -3.01
N ALA A 99 26.87 -7.35 -2.78
CA ALA A 99 25.44 -7.15 -2.52
C ALA A 99 25.02 -7.71 -1.15
N HIS A 100 24.17 -6.97 -0.44
CA HIS A 100 23.57 -7.36 0.83
C HIS A 100 22.04 -7.33 0.71
N PHE A 101 21.37 -8.28 1.36
CA PHE A 101 19.92 -8.37 1.42
C PHE A 101 19.42 -7.98 2.81
N LYS A 102 18.35 -7.21 2.86
CA LYS A 102 17.58 -6.95 4.08
C LYS A 102 16.09 -6.96 3.78
N HIS A 103 15.28 -7.53 4.67
CA HIS A 103 13.84 -7.62 4.48
C HIS A 103 13.07 -7.39 5.79
N ARG A 104 12.10 -6.47 5.78
CA ARG A 104 11.31 -6.07 6.95
C ARG A 104 9.87 -5.74 6.57
N PHE A 105 8.94 -6.01 7.47
CA PHE A 105 7.57 -5.53 7.36
C PHE A 105 7.47 -4.04 7.67
N VAL A 106 6.58 -3.34 6.95
CA VAL A 106 6.11 -2.02 7.34
C VAL A 106 5.19 -2.18 8.56
N ARG A 107 5.55 -1.57 9.69
CA ARG A 107 4.78 -1.65 10.93
C ARG A 107 3.65 -0.62 10.92
N THR A 108 2.65 -0.82 10.05
CA THR A 108 1.46 0.03 9.98
C THR A 108 0.58 -0.09 11.22
N ASP A 109 -0.37 0.82 11.41
CA ASP A 109 -1.39 0.72 12.47
C ASP A 109 -2.14 -0.61 12.36
N ARG A 110 -2.56 -0.98 11.14
CA ARG A 110 -3.15 -2.29 10.83
C ARG A 110 -2.26 -3.44 11.31
N PHE A 111 -0.99 -3.43 10.91
CA PHE A 111 -0.03 -4.48 11.25
C PHE A 111 0.10 -4.65 12.77
N ALA A 112 0.22 -3.54 13.50
CA ALA A 112 0.40 -3.53 14.95
C ALA A 112 -0.83 -4.10 15.69
N HIS A 113 -2.05 -3.74 15.27
CA HIS A 113 -3.28 -4.25 15.88
C HIS A 113 -3.44 -5.76 15.64
N GLU A 114 -3.21 -6.22 14.41
CA GLU A 114 -3.28 -7.66 14.10
C GLU A 114 -2.19 -8.46 14.83
N ARG A 115 -0.97 -7.91 14.94
CA ARG A 115 0.13 -8.53 15.70
C ARG A 115 -0.23 -8.69 17.17
N ALA A 116 -0.80 -7.65 17.78
CA ALA A 116 -1.23 -7.66 19.17
C ALA A 116 -2.35 -8.69 19.41
N ALA A 117 -3.31 -8.80 18.48
CA ALA A 117 -4.41 -9.76 18.54
C ALA A 117 -4.03 -11.18 18.11
N ARG A 118 -2.86 -11.35 17.48
CA ARG A 118 -2.37 -12.62 16.90
C ARG A 118 -3.30 -13.22 15.84
N LYS A 119 -4.01 -12.39 15.09
CA LYS A 119 -4.95 -12.77 14.02
C LYS A 119 -5.30 -11.55 13.16
N SER A 120 -5.81 -11.79 11.95
CA SER A 120 -6.37 -10.70 11.14
C SER A 120 -7.59 -10.08 11.80
N LEU A 121 -7.71 -8.76 11.67
CA LEU A 121 -8.82 -7.95 12.20
C LEU A 121 -9.46 -7.10 11.09
N PHE A 122 -8.72 -6.85 10.01
CA PHE A 122 -9.21 -6.12 8.84
C PHE A 122 -9.76 -7.11 7.81
N GLY A 123 -10.88 -6.75 7.20
CA GLY A 123 -11.61 -7.60 6.27
C GLY A 123 -11.14 -7.46 4.83
N ARG A 124 -12.09 -7.50 3.90
CA ARG A 124 -11.85 -7.47 2.46
C ARG A 124 -11.15 -6.17 2.02
N TYR A 125 -10.42 -6.29 0.91
CA TYR A 125 -9.72 -5.18 0.26
C TYR A 125 -10.60 -3.92 0.13
N ARG A 126 -10.16 -2.81 0.74
CA ARG A 126 -10.85 -1.51 0.77
C ARG A 126 -12.33 -1.57 1.23
N ASN A 127 -12.74 -2.59 2.00
CA ASN A 127 -14.10 -2.68 2.55
C ASN A 127 -14.13 -2.61 4.08
N LYS A 128 -14.27 -1.40 4.63
CA LYS A 128 -14.36 -1.16 6.08
C LYS A 128 -15.57 -1.79 6.77
N PHE A 129 -16.63 -2.13 6.03
CA PHE A 129 -17.83 -2.79 6.60
C PHE A 129 -17.59 -4.27 6.93
N THR A 130 -16.45 -4.82 6.56
CA THR A 130 -16.06 -6.22 6.81
C THR A 130 -14.96 -6.34 7.88
N ASP A 131 -14.53 -5.22 8.45
CA ASP A 131 -13.55 -5.21 9.53
C ASP A 131 -14.19 -5.62 10.87
N ASN A 132 -13.36 -6.08 11.79
CA ASN A 132 -13.79 -6.30 13.17
C ASN A 132 -14.09 -4.95 13.86
N GLU A 133 -15.16 -4.88 14.66
CA GLU A 133 -15.52 -3.66 15.41
C GLU A 133 -14.38 -3.13 16.32
N SER A 134 -13.46 -3.99 16.78
CA SER A 134 -12.32 -3.58 17.60
C SER A 134 -11.28 -2.70 16.90
N VAL A 135 -11.27 -2.68 15.56
CA VAL A 135 -10.38 -1.81 14.76
C VAL A 135 -11.12 -0.66 14.09
N LYS A 136 -12.33 -0.37 14.53
CA LYS A 136 -13.12 0.76 14.03
C LYS A 136 -12.36 2.07 14.23
N GLY A 137 -12.16 2.80 13.13
CA GLY A 137 -11.42 4.08 13.12
C GLY A 137 -9.90 3.94 13.05
N VAL A 138 -9.37 2.71 13.05
CA VAL A 138 -7.96 2.46 12.77
C VAL A 138 -7.73 2.56 11.25
N ILE A 139 -6.63 3.19 10.86
CA ILE A 139 -6.27 3.34 9.45
C ILE A 139 -5.91 1.96 8.87
N ARG A 140 -6.54 1.63 7.73
CA ARG A 140 -6.52 0.28 7.14
C ARG A 140 -5.31 0.00 6.24
N THR A 141 -4.52 1.03 5.91
CA THR A 141 -3.45 0.93 4.93
C THR A 141 -2.47 -0.19 5.26
N ALA A 142 -2.22 -1.02 4.26
CA ALA A 142 -1.20 -2.08 4.33
C ALA A 142 0.20 -1.56 3.92
N SER A 143 0.29 -0.35 3.34
CA SER A 143 1.53 0.24 2.81
C SER A 143 2.32 -0.76 1.96
N ASN A 144 1.68 -1.40 0.98
CA ASN A 144 2.22 -2.57 0.26
C ASN A 144 2.44 -2.35 -1.25
N THR A 145 2.16 -1.16 -1.79
CA THR A 145 2.14 -0.95 -3.25
C THR A 145 3.49 -0.45 -3.77
N ASN A 146 4.09 0.53 -3.11
CA ASN A 146 5.35 1.11 -3.56
C ASN A 146 6.23 1.56 -2.39
N ILE A 147 7.53 1.71 -2.66
CA ILE A 147 8.54 2.21 -1.73
C ILE A 147 9.37 3.27 -2.46
N THR A 148 9.36 4.51 -1.96
CA THR A 148 10.03 5.65 -2.62
C THR A 148 10.95 6.36 -1.66
N PHE A 149 12.16 6.74 -2.10
CA PHE A 149 13.05 7.54 -1.27
C PHE A 149 12.63 9.02 -1.33
N TRP A 150 12.47 9.64 -0.17
CA TRP A 150 12.09 11.04 -0.05
C TRP A 150 12.78 11.67 1.16
N ARG A 151 13.60 12.69 0.94
CA ARG A 151 14.21 13.54 1.98
C ARG A 151 14.82 12.75 3.16
N GLY A 152 15.56 11.69 2.86
CA GLY A 152 16.29 10.91 3.86
C GLY A 152 15.52 9.73 4.46
N VAL A 153 14.25 9.54 4.10
CA VAL A 153 13.45 8.38 4.51
C VAL A 153 12.93 7.62 3.29
N LEU A 154 12.48 6.38 3.51
CA LEU A 154 11.65 5.67 2.54
C LEU A 154 10.19 5.87 2.88
N LEU A 155 9.34 6.14 1.89
CA LEU A 155 7.89 6.18 2.01
C LEU A 155 7.31 4.89 1.44
N ALA A 156 6.83 4.02 2.33
CA ALA A 156 6.03 2.87 1.97
C ALA A 156 4.57 3.32 1.79
N SER A 157 4.03 3.13 0.59
CA SER A 157 2.77 3.76 0.18
C SER A 157 1.73 2.76 -0.28
N LYS A 158 0.47 3.09 0.01
CA LYS A 158 -0.73 2.43 -0.51
C LYS A 158 -1.81 3.49 -0.69
N GLU A 159 -2.52 3.41 -1.80
CA GLU A 159 -3.53 4.37 -2.26
C GLU A 159 -4.70 4.66 -1.31
N ASP A 160 -4.95 3.84 -0.29
CA ASP A 160 -6.10 3.95 0.63
C ASP A 160 -5.73 4.54 2.00
N GLY A 161 -4.53 5.10 2.15
CA GLY A 161 -4.12 5.79 3.36
C GLY A 161 -2.86 6.63 3.18
N PRO A 162 -2.40 7.27 4.27
CA PRO A 162 -1.14 7.99 4.28
C PRO A 162 0.06 7.02 4.20
N PRO A 163 1.21 7.48 3.69
CA PRO A 163 2.41 6.65 3.63
C PRO A 163 3.03 6.48 5.02
N PHE A 164 3.83 5.42 5.17
CA PHE A 164 4.65 5.19 6.35
C PHE A 164 6.13 5.45 6.00
N ALA A 165 6.79 6.27 6.81
CA ALA A 165 8.22 6.50 6.72
C ALA A 165 8.99 5.32 7.34
N MET A 166 10.07 4.93 6.69
CA MET A 166 11.01 3.92 7.16
C MET A 166 12.45 4.46 7.05
N ASP A 167 13.31 3.99 7.93
CA ASP A 167 14.74 4.24 7.84
C ASP A 167 15.32 3.48 6.61
N PRO A 168 16.05 4.15 5.70
CA PRO A 168 16.55 3.51 4.49
C PRO A 168 17.63 2.46 4.74
N VAL A 169 18.31 2.50 5.88
CA VAL A 169 19.39 1.58 6.23
C VAL A 169 18.85 0.40 7.04
N THR A 170 18.10 0.66 8.11
CA THR A 170 17.62 -0.40 9.02
C THR A 170 16.30 -1.02 8.56
N LEU A 171 15.55 -0.34 7.68
CA LEU A 171 14.16 -0.63 7.34
C LEU A 171 13.22 -0.66 8.56
N GLU A 172 13.60 -0.02 9.67
CA GLU A 172 12.69 0.19 10.79
C GLU A 172 11.62 1.21 10.39
N THR A 173 10.38 0.93 10.77
CA THR A 173 9.27 1.87 10.56
C THR A 173 9.38 3.01 11.56
N ILE A 174 9.51 4.23 11.04
CA ILE A 174 9.54 5.47 11.84
C ILE A 174 8.12 5.84 12.27
N GLY A 175 7.16 5.69 11.34
CA GLY A 175 5.74 5.95 11.60
C GLY A 175 5.04 6.52 10.37
N ARG A 176 3.79 6.92 10.55
CA ARG A 176 2.99 7.60 9.52
C ARG A 176 3.64 8.93 9.14
N TYR A 177 3.66 9.24 7.85
CA TYR A 177 4.29 10.44 7.30
C TYR A 177 3.24 11.41 6.73
N ASP A 178 3.09 12.58 7.33
CA ASP A 178 2.08 13.60 6.99
C ASP A 178 2.69 14.91 6.46
N PHE A 179 3.98 14.89 6.09
CA PHE A 179 4.72 16.02 5.54
C PHE A 179 4.73 17.24 6.48
N ASP A 180 5.10 17.02 7.73
CA ASP A 180 5.12 18.06 8.77
C ASP A 180 3.72 18.66 9.00
N GLY A 181 2.69 17.81 8.93
CA GLY A 181 1.28 18.20 9.03
C GLY A 181 0.73 18.97 7.83
N GLN A 182 1.46 19.08 6.71
CA GLN A 182 1.00 19.84 5.55
C GLN A 182 -0.02 19.06 4.71
N VAL A 183 0.01 17.73 4.73
CA VAL A 183 -0.93 16.90 3.96
C VAL A 183 -2.07 16.44 4.85
N GLN A 184 -3.28 16.89 4.53
CA GLN A 184 -4.50 16.63 5.30
C GLN A 184 -5.45 15.64 4.60
N SER A 185 -5.14 15.22 3.38
CA SER A 185 -5.92 14.20 2.69
C SER A 185 -5.82 12.87 3.44
N PRO A 186 -6.91 12.09 3.53
CA PRO A 186 -6.88 10.79 4.21
C PRO A 186 -6.06 9.74 3.44
N THR A 187 -5.86 9.96 2.14
CA THR A 187 -5.12 9.07 1.24
C THR A 187 -3.88 9.75 0.65
N PHE A 188 -2.97 8.94 0.12
CA PHE A 188 -1.77 9.35 -0.59
C PHE A 188 -1.50 8.39 -1.75
N THR A 189 -1.07 8.91 -2.90
CA THR A 189 -0.74 8.07 -4.06
C THR A 189 0.43 7.12 -3.78
N ALA A 190 0.34 5.88 -4.24
CA ALA A 190 1.51 4.99 -4.26
C ALA A 190 2.49 5.32 -5.39
N HIS A 191 2.14 6.24 -6.29
CA HIS A 191 2.90 6.57 -7.48
C HIS A 191 3.20 8.07 -7.58
N PRO A 192 3.86 8.68 -6.57
CA PRO A 192 4.33 10.04 -6.70
C PRO A 192 5.31 10.14 -7.87
N LYS A 193 5.38 11.33 -8.48
CA LYS A 193 6.32 11.61 -9.56
C LYS A 193 7.28 12.70 -9.14
N PHE A 194 8.54 12.58 -9.55
CA PHE A 194 9.58 13.54 -9.23
C PHE A 194 9.93 14.32 -10.49
N ASP A 195 9.91 15.64 -10.40
CA ASP A 195 10.33 16.49 -11.49
C ASP A 195 11.86 16.61 -11.48
N PRO A 196 12.55 16.21 -12.56
CA PRO A 196 14.01 16.18 -12.58
C PRO A 196 14.65 17.57 -12.63
N ASP A 197 13.93 18.60 -13.07
CA ASP A 197 14.46 19.96 -13.19
C ASP A 197 14.41 20.69 -11.84
N THR A 198 13.39 20.42 -11.04
CA THR A 198 13.11 21.15 -9.79
C THR A 198 13.35 20.33 -8.52
N GLY A 199 13.38 19.00 -8.63
CA GLY A 199 13.47 18.08 -7.49
C GLY A 199 12.21 18.00 -6.64
N GLU A 200 11.09 18.56 -7.11
CA GLU A 200 9.82 18.51 -6.39
C GLU A 200 9.12 17.16 -6.60
N MET A 201 8.28 16.81 -5.62
CA MET A 201 7.42 15.64 -5.67
C MET A 201 5.98 16.06 -5.94
N ILE A 202 5.41 15.52 -7.02
CA ILE A 202 4.03 15.71 -7.43
C ILE A 202 3.23 14.52 -6.94
N CYS A 203 2.20 14.82 -6.16
CA CYS A 203 1.35 13.84 -5.50
C CYS A 203 -0.11 14.08 -5.88
N PHE A 204 -0.91 13.04 -5.66
CA PHE A 204 -2.35 13.14 -5.73
C PHE A 204 -2.98 12.15 -4.74
N ALA A 205 -4.26 12.33 -4.49
CA ALA A 205 -5.09 11.43 -3.70
C ALA A 205 -6.49 11.39 -4.28
N TYR A 206 -7.14 10.23 -4.23
CA TYR A 206 -8.53 10.03 -4.63
C TYR A 206 -9.29 9.32 -3.52
N GLU A 207 -10.62 9.30 -3.63
CA GLU A 207 -11.51 8.91 -2.52
C GLU A 207 -11.19 9.73 -1.26
N ALA A 208 -10.88 11.01 -1.46
CA ALA A 208 -10.23 11.86 -0.45
C ALA A 208 -11.20 12.68 0.41
N GLY A 209 -12.51 12.43 0.31
CA GLY A 209 -13.55 13.26 0.94
C GLY A 209 -13.67 13.08 2.46
N GLY A 210 -13.26 11.91 2.97
CA GLY A 210 -13.50 11.50 4.35
C GLY A 210 -12.35 10.66 4.89
N ASP A 211 -12.54 9.34 4.93
CA ASP A 211 -11.60 8.39 5.57
C ASP A 211 -10.82 7.51 4.57
N GLY A 212 -10.81 7.88 3.28
CA GLY A 212 -10.17 7.10 2.22
C GLY A 212 -10.95 5.84 1.81
N ASN A 213 -12.12 5.60 2.41
CA ASN A 213 -12.97 4.43 2.21
C ASN A 213 -14.46 4.85 2.23
N ASP A 214 -14.78 6.04 1.73
CA ASP A 214 -16.09 6.70 1.81
C ASP A 214 -16.85 6.72 0.47
N GLY A 215 -16.27 6.20 -0.61
CA GLY A 215 -16.83 6.26 -1.95
C GLY A 215 -16.91 7.68 -2.53
N SER A 216 -16.10 8.62 -2.03
CA SER A 216 -16.10 10.01 -2.51
C SER A 216 -15.48 10.16 -3.90
N CYS A 217 -16.02 11.09 -4.69
CA CYS A 217 -15.42 11.55 -5.94
C CYS A 217 -14.36 12.65 -5.73
N ASP A 218 -14.00 12.98 -4.49
CA ASP A 218 -12.97 13.98 -4.20
C ASP A 218 -11.58 13.49 -4.59
N ILE A 219 -10.88 14.35 -5.31
CA ILE A 219 -9.49 14.21 -5.70
C ILE A 219 -8.74 15.44 -5.21
N VAL A 220 -7.50 15.27 -4.78
CA VAL A 220 -6.58 16.38 -4.56
C VAL A 220 -5.29 16.14 -5.33
N VAL A 221 -4.74 17.19 -5.94
CA VAL A 221 -3.40 17.20 -6.52
C VAL A 221 -2.59 18.26 -5.79
N TYR A 222 -1.40 17.91 -5.34
CA TYR A 222 -0.52 18.83 -4.63
C TYR A 222 0.95 18.55 -4.96
N THR A 223 1.78 19.54 -4.70
CA THR A 223 3.23 19.46 -4.93
C THR A 223 3.98 19.82 -3.66
N ILE A 224 4.98 19.00 -3.33
CA ILE A 224 5.94 19.26 -2.25
C ILE A 224 7.28 19.57 -2.90
N ASP A 225 7.86 20.74 -2.61
CA ASP A 225 9.18 21.10 -3.15
C ASP A 225 10.30 20.24 -2.56
N LYS A 226 11.50 20.37 -3.13
CA LYS A 226 12.71 19.64 -2.70
C LYS A 226 13.06 19.84 -1.22
N ASP A 227 12.62 20.94 -0.62
CA ASP A 227 12.90 21.29 0.77
C ASP A 227 11.82 20.77 1.72
N GLY A 228 10.75 20.17 1.18
CA GLY A 228 9.65 19.55 1.93
C GLY A 228 8.44 20.44 2.15
N LYS A 229 8.35 21.60 1.50
CA LYS A 229 7.23 22.53 1.65
C LYS A 229 6.17 22.28 0.60
N LYS A 230 4.90 22.25 1.00
CA LYS A 230 3.77 22.19 0.06
C LYS A 230 3.62 23.53 -0.65
N THR A 231 3.80 23.54 -1.97
CA THR A 231 3.77 24.75 -2.80
C THR A 231 2.49 24.91 -3.60
N GLU A 232 1.83 23.80 -3.93
CA GLU A 232 0.61 23.75 -4.71
C GLU A 232 -0.36 22.78 -4.05
N GLU A 233 -1.65 23.09 -4.09
CA GLU A 233 -2.72 22.17 -3.71
C GLU A 233 -4.02 22.62 -4.38
N CYS A 234 -4.71 21.71 -5.04
CA CYS A 234 -6.06 21.95 -5.52
C CYS A 234 -6.92 20.69 -5.42
N TRP A 235 -8.16 20.89 -4.98
CA TRP A 235 -9.19 19.86 -4.89
C TRP A 235 -10.09 19.88 -6.12
N TYR A 236 -10.46 18.70 -6.59
CA TYR A 236 -11.26 18.46 -7.79
C TYR A 236 -12.32 17.41 -7.49
N LYS A 237 -13.34 17.34 -8.35
CA LYS A 237 -14.34 16.28 -8.34
C LYS A 237 -14.20 15.43 -9.60
N ALA A 238 -14.05 14.12 -9.41
CA ALA A 238 -14.12 13.16 -10.50
C ALA A 238 -15.58 12.92 -10.97
N PRO A 239 -15.77 12.45 -12.21
CA PRO A 239 -17.08 12.04 -12.73
C PRO A 239 -17.77 10.97 -11.88
N PHE A 240 -17.00 10.08 -11.26
CA PHE A 240 -17.48 9.04 -10.35
C PHE A 240 -16.37 8.64 -9.37
N CYS A 241 -16.70 7.90 -8.30
CA CYS A 241 -15.69 7.31 -7.43
C CYS A 241 -15.03 6.13 -8.15
N GLY A 242 -13.90 6.40 -8.80
CA GLY A 242 -13.14 5.47 -9.60
C GLY A 242 -11.72 5.28 -9.10
N MET A 243 -11.08 4.20 -9.53
CA MET A 243 -9.66 4.00 -9.27
C MET A 243 -8.80 4.92 -10.14
N ILE A 244 -8.00 5.76 -9.50
CA ILE A 244 -6.90 6.52 -10.10
C ILE A 244 -5.61 5.99 -9.49
N HIS A 245 -5.07 4.91 -10.02
CA HIS A 245 -3.93 4.23 -9.41
C HIS A 245 -2.62 4.98 -9.63
N ASP A 246 -2.44 5.52 -10.84
CA ASP A 246 -1.19 6.14 -11.29
C ASP A 246 -1.49 7.47 -11.99
N CYS A 247 -0.45 8.24 -12.32
CA CYS A 247 -0.54 9.47 -13.10
C CYS A 247 0.61 9.60 -14.10
N GLY A 248 0.36 10.37 -15.16
CA GLY A 248 1.40 10.94 -16.00
C GLY A 248 1.70 12.37 -15.58
N ILE A 249 2.94 12.82 -15.75
CA ILE A 249 3.29 14.24 -15.57
C ILE A 249 3.99 14.78 -16.82
N SER A 250 3.73 16.05 -17.11
CA SER A 250 4.48 16.86 -18.08
C SER A 250 4.99 18.11 -17.38
N LYS A 251 5.70 18.98 -18.09
CA LYS A 251 6.14 20.27 -17.54
C LYS A 251 4.99 21.09 -16.92
N ASN A 252 3.78 21.01 -17.50
CA ASN A 252 2.67 21.90 -17.14
C ASN A 252 1.45 21.19 -16.57
N TYR A 253 1.32 19.88 -16.76
CA TYR A 253 0.10 19.14 -16.44
C TYR A 253 0.38 17.82 -15.73
N VAL A 254 -0.54 17.45 -14.83
CA VAL A 254 -0.72 16.10 -14.33
C VAL A 254 -1.88 15.46 -15.09
N VAL A 255 -1.70 14.23 -15.55
CA VAL A 255 -2.73 13.44 -16.24
C VAL A 255 -3.15 12.31 -15.30
N LEU A 256 -4.41 12.30 -14.92
CA LEU A 256 -5.02 11.34 -14.01
C LEU A 256 -5.90 10.36 -14.81
N PRO A 257 -5.36 9.20 -15.23
CA PRO A 257 -6.16 8.16 -15.86
C PRO A 257 -7.11 7.53 -14.84
N MET A 258 -8.38 7.50 -15.17
CA MET A 258 -9.43 6.88 -14.40
C MET A 258 -10.09 5.80 -15.26
N THR A 259 -9.82 4.55 -14.89
CA THR A 259 -10.45 3.39 -15.54
C THR A 259 -11.88 3.22 -15.02
N PRO A 260 -12.79 2.57 -15.78
CA PRO A 260 -14.18 2.35 -15.38
C PRO A 260 -14.33 1.26 -14.30
N LEU A 261 -13.49 1.30 -13.28
CA LEU A 261 -13.59 0.54 -12.04
C LEU A 261 -14.28 1.43 -11.00
N LYS A 262 -15.58 1.21 -10.79
CA LYS A 262 -16.43 2.08 -9.95
C LYS A 262 -16.63 1.51 -8.55
N CYS A 263 -16.65 2.39 -7.56
CA CYS A 263 -17.08 2.08 -6.20
C CYS A 263 -18.62 2.09 -6.08
N SER A 264 -19.16 1.26 -5.18
CA SER A 264 -20.57 1.28 -4.78
C SER A 264 -20.67 1.01 -3.28
N LEU A 265 -21.20 1.97 -2.53
CA LEU A 265 -21.39 1.82 -1.08
C LEU A 265 -22.35 0.70 -0.72
N ASP A 266 -23.39 0.46 -1.52
CA ASP A 266 -24.33 -0.63 -1.27
C ASP A 266 -23.66 -1.99 -1.46
N ARG A 267 -22.82 -2.14 -2.50
CA ARG A 267 -22.01 -3.35 -2.71
C ARG A 267 -21.01 -3.55 -1.57
N LEU A 268 -20.39 -2.49 -1.08
CA LEU A 268 -19.47 -2.57 0.06
C LEU A 268 -20.21 -3.01 1.33
N ARG A 269 -21.37 -2.42 1.63
CA ARG A 269 -22.21 -2.78 2.78
C ARG A 269 -22.71 -4.22 2.72
N SER A 270 -22.92 -4.77 1.52
CA SER A 270 -23.25 -6.18 1.33
C SER A 270 -22.03 -7.12 1.34
N GLY A 271 -20.84 -6.63 1.72
CA GLY A 271 -19.60 -7.41 1.80
C GLY A 271 -18.92 -7.68 0.45
N GLY A 272 -19.32 -6.98 -0.61
CA GLY A 272 -18.76 -7.14 -1.95
C GLY A 272 -17.45 -6.39 -2.18
N ASN A 273 -16.94 -6.50 -3.40
CA ASN A 273 -15.68 -5.89 -3.83
C ASN A 273 -15.77 -4.36 -3.89
N HIS A 274 -14.70 -3.66 -3.54
CA HIS A 274 -14.65 -2.22 -3.65
C HIS A 274 -14.72 -1.75 -5.09
N TRP A 275 -13.88 -2.30 -5.97
CA TRP A 275 -13.85 -1.97 -7.39
C TRP A 275 -14.62 -3.01 -8.20
N ALA A 276 -15.50 -2.55 -9.07
CA ALA A 276 -16.14 -3.39 -10.07
C ALA A 276 -16.10 -2.68 -11.43
N TRP A 277 -15.82 -3.46 -12.47
CA TRP A 277 -15.85 -2.98 -13.83
C TRP A 277 -17.26 -2.58 -14.25
N ASP A 278 -17.39 -1.40 -14.85
CA ASP A 278 -18.60 -0.92 -15.50
C ASP A 278 -18.39 -1.01 -17.02
N PRO A 279 -19.05 -1.94 -17.73
CA PRO A 279 -18.90 -2.09 -19.18
C PRO A 279 -19.51 -0.93 -19.97
N ASP A 280 -20.37 -0.12 -19.34
CA ASP A 280 -21.09 0.98 -19.99
C ASP A 280 -20.45 2.35 -19.72
N GLU A 281 -19.32 2.39 -19.00
CA GLU A 281 -18.60 3.62 -18.64
C GLU A 281 -17.29 3.74 -19.44
N ASP A 282 -17.01 4.93 -19.97
CA ASP A 282 -15.79 5.19 -20.72
C ASP A 282 -14.55 5.28 -19.80
N GLN A 283 -13.37 5.25 -20.43
CA GLN A 283 -12.17 5.72 -19.74
C GLN A 283 -12.18 7.24 -19.66
N TRP A 284 -11.69 7.78 -18.54
CA TRP A 284 -11.57 9.21 -18.31
C TRP A 284 -10.12 9.60 -18.06
N TYR A 285 -9.70 10.75 -18.58
CA TYR A 285 -8.37 11.31 -18.35
C TYR A 285 -8.51 12.74 -17.85
N GLY A 286 -8.21 12.96 -16.57
CA GLY A 286 -8.22 14.28 -15.96
C GLY A 286 -6.91 15.01 -16.23
N ILE A 287 -6.95 16.10 -17.00
CA ILE A 287 -5.80 16.97 -17.28
C ILE A 287 -5.83 18.12 -16.28
N VAL A 288 -4.88 18.12 -15.36
CA VAL A 288 -4.82 19.04 -14.22
C VAL A 288 -3.61 19.97 -14.37
N PRO A 289 -3.77 21.31 -14.28
CA PRO A 289 -2.64 22.22 -14.24
C PRO A 289 -1.73 21.93 -13.04
N ARG A 290 -0.41 21.86 -13.25
CA ARG A 290 0.56 21.66 -12.16
C ARG A 290 0.69 22.85 -11.22
N ARG A 291 0.34 24.05 -11.69
CA ARG A 291 0.57 25.33 -10.99
C ARG A 291 -0.69 26.18 -11.01
N GLY A 292 -1.03 26.77 -9.87
CA GLY A 292 -2.13 27.73 -9.74
C GLY A 292 -3.49 27.15 -10.12
N GLY A 293 -3.65 25.82 -10.00
CA GLY A 293 -4.86 25.12 -10.36
C GLY A 293 -6.05 25.55 -9.50
N LYS A 294 -7.22 25.65 -10.12
CA LYS A 294 -8.51 25.89 -9.46
C LYS A 294 -9.45 24.71 -9.73
N PRO A 295 -10.47 24.47 -8.88
CA PRO A 295 -11.34 23.30 -9.03
C PRO A 295 -12.00 23.14 -10.41
N GLY A 296 -12.25 24.25 -11.12
CA GLY A 296 -12.85 24.25 -12.46
C GLY A 296 -11.86 24.10 -13.62
N ASP A 297 -10.55 24.08 -13.36
CA ASP A 297 -9.51 24.05 -14.40
C ASP A 297 -9.18 22.64 -14.89
N ILE A 298 -9.67 21.59 -14.21
CA ILE A 298 -9.50 20.21 -14.66
C ILE A 298 -10.28 19.98 -15.96
N VAL A 299 -9.60 19.48 -16.98
CA VAL A 299 -10.22 19.09 -18.25
C VAL A 299 -10.34 17.59 -18.30
N TRP A 300 -11.57 17.10 -18.48
CA TRP A 300 -11.85 15.66 -18.60
C TRP A 300 -11.94 15.26 -20.06
N LEU A 301 -11.02 14.41 -20.50
CA LEU A 301 -11.07 13.75 -21.80
C LEU A 301 -11.66 12.34 -21.64
N ARG A 302 -12.32 11.84 -22.69
CA ARG A 302 -12.91 10.49 -22.73
C ARG A 302 -12.25 9.67 -23.83
N ALA A 303 -12.15 8.37 -23.59
CA ALA A 303 -11.85 7.37 -24.59
C ALA A 303 -12.78 6.17 -24.39
N ASP A 304 -12.96 5.38 -25.46
CA ASP A 304 -13.79 4.19 -25.40
C ASP A 304 -13.39 3.26 -24.25
N ASN A 305 -14.37 2.54 -23.71
CA ASN A 305 -14.16 1.53 -22.69
C ASN A 305 -13.08 0.53 -23.12
N GLY A 306 -12.17 0.20 -22.20
CA GLY A 306 -11.06 -0.72 -22.46
C GLY A 306 -10.11 -0.74 -21.27
N ARG A 307 -9.17 -1.69 -21.21
CA ARG A 307 -8.10 -1.63 -20.22
C ARG A 307 -6.92 -0.85 -20.80
N LEU A 308 -6.18 -0.13 -19.97
CA LEU A 308 -4.91 0.54 -20.36
C LEU A 308 -3.83 -0.44 -20.89
N SER A 309 -4.12 -1.75 -20.92
CA SER A 309 -3.28 -2.82 -21.45
C SER A 309 -3.84 -3.51 -22.69
N ASP A 310 -4.99 -3.10 -23.23
CA ASP A 310 -5.50 -3.72 -24.46
C ASP A 310 -4.68 -3.18 -25.65
N PRO A 311 -3.91 -4.03 -26.35
CA PRO A 311 -3.32 -3.62 -27.61
C PRO A 311 -4.46 -3.30 -28.57
N ALA A 312 -4.36 -2.14 -29.23
CA ALA A 312 -5.25 -1.74 -30.32
C ALA A 312 -5.26 -2.78 -31.45
#